data_AF-A0A645H052-F1
#
_entry.id   AF-A0A645H052-F1
#
_cell.length_a   1.000
_cell.length_b   1.000
_cell.length_c   1.000
_cell.angle_alpha   90.00
_cell.angle_beta   90.00
_cell.angle_gamma   90.00
#
_symmetry.space_group_name_H-M   'P 1'
#
loop_
_entity.id
_entity.type
_entity.pdbx_description
1 polymer ?
#
loop_
_entity_poly.entity_id
_entity_poly.type
_entity_poly.pdbx_seq_one_letter_code
_entity_poly.pdbx_strand_id
1 'polypeptide(L)'
;MGLSVKPSLALSDGYAIKDCTIENEFVIKGDVKSASIACASIIAKVYRDNLMKEYSNIYPQYGFDKNSGYGTKAHIDAIKSYGYTKLHRISFLKNILDIF
;
A
#
# COMPACT_ATOMS: atom_id res chain seq x y z
N MET A 1 -16.56 -9.41 -2.75
CA MET A 1 -15.95 -8.88 -1.50
C MET A 1 -15.51 -10.05 -0.64
N GLY A 2 -14.36 -9.95 0.03
CA GLY A 2 -13.80 -11.03 0.88
C GLY A 2 -14.24 -10.97 2.35
N LEU A 3 -15.37 -10.35 2.66
CA LEU A 3 -15.93 -10.25 4.02
C LEU A 3 -16.95 -11.35 4.25
N SER A 4 -16.93 -11.97 5.44
CA SER A 4 -17.90 -12.99 5.85
C SER A 4 -19.31 -12.43 6.06
N VAL A 5 -19.39 -11.18 6.49
CA VAL A 5 -20.65 -10.43 6.65
C VAL A 5 -20.72 -9.36 5.58
N LYS A 6 -21.83 -9.31 4.85
CA LYS A 6 -22.06 -8.30 3.82
C LYS A 6 -22.54 -6.99 4.48
N PRO A 7 -21.79 -5.88 4.39
CA PRO A 7 -22.24 -4.61 4.91
C PRO A 7 -23.31 -3.99 3.99
N SER A 8 -24.20 -3.19 4.58
CA SER A 8 -25.17 -2.39 3.84
C SER A 8 -24.55 -1.10 3.27
N LEU A 9 -23.60 -0.50 4.01
CA LEU A 9 -22.89 0.73 3.66
C LEU A 9 -21.38 0.54 3.82
N ALA A 10 -20.60 1.01 2.85
CA ALA A 10 -19.15 1.14 2.95
C ALA A 10 -18.73 2.60 3.14
N LEU A 11 -17.95 2.86 4.18
CA LEU A 11 -17.29 4.15 4.38
C LEU A 11 -15.83 4.06 3.92
N SER A 12 -15.39 5.05 3.16
CA SER A 12 -14.04 5.13 2.58
C SER A 12 -13.32 6.42 2.96
N ASP A 13 -12.00 6.35 3.08
CA ASP A 13 -11.17 7.54 3.36
C ASP A 13 -10.77 8.24 2.06
N GLY A 14 -11.03 9.56 2.00
CA GLY A 14 -10.57 10.45 0.95
C GLY A 14 -11.35 10.39 -0.37
N TYR A 15 -11.68 9.20 -0.86
CA TYR A 15 -12.26 9.01 -2.20
C TYR A 15 -13.33 7.93 -2.23
N ALA A 16 -14.33 8.10 -3.10
CA ALA A 16 -15.33 7.08 -3.37
C ALA A 16 -14.69 5.79 -3.90
N ILE A 17 -15.24 4.65 -3.52
CA ILE A 17 -14.78 3.35 -3.99
C ILE A 17 -15.33 3.13 -5.40
N LYS A 18 -14.43 3.16 -6.40
CA LYS A 18 -14.80 2.89 -7.78
C LYS A 18 -15.35 1.46 -7.91
N ASP A 19 -16.42 1.29 -8.68
CA ASP A 19 -17.04 0.00 -9.00
C ASP A 19 -17.52 -0.78 -7.75
N CYS A 20 -17.84 -0.07 -6.67
CA CYS A 20 -18.40 -0.68 -5.45
C CYS A 20 -19.84 -1.14 -5.67
N THR A 21 -20.12 -2.42 -5.41
CA THR A 21 -21.45 -3.03 -5.61
C THR A 21 -22.42 -2.81 -4.46
N ILE A 22 -21.99 -2.13 -3.40
CA ILE A 22 -22.84 -1.73 -2.27
C ILE A 22 -22.81 -0.21 -2.16
N GLU A 23 -23.78 0.34 -1.45
CA GLU A 23 -23.82 1.76 -1.12
C GLU A 23 -22.48 2.18 -0.48
N ASN A 24 -21.90 3.27 -0.98
CA ASN A 24 -20.61 3.74 -0.48
C ASN A 24 -20.58 5.26 -0.37
N GLU A 25 -20.00 5.72 0.72
CA GLU A 25 -19.73 7.12 1.01
C GLU A 25 -18.24 7.31 1.29
N PHE A 26 -17.74 8.50 0.98
CA PHE A 26 -16.35 8.87 1.23
C PHE A 26 -16.28 10.05 2.18
N VAL A 27 -15.29 10.01 3.05
CA VAL A 27 -15.05 11.03 4.07
C VAL A 27 -13.64 11.54 3.91
N ILE A 28 -13.50 12.85 3.65
CA ILE A 28 -12.18 13.49 3.62
C ILE A 28 -11.58 13.45 5.03
N LYS A 29 -10.40 12.83 5.16
CA LYS A 29 -9.75 12.54 6.45
C LYS A 29 -10.69 11.72 7.34
N GLY A 30 -11.19 10.62 6.79
CA GLY A 30 -12.16 9.75 7.43
C GLY A 30 -11.58 8.97 8.61
N ASP A 31 -10.28 8.72 8.60
CA ASP A 31 -9.53 8.06 9.66
C ASP A 31 -9.60 8.80 11.01
N VAL A 32 -9.66 10.13 11.00
CA VAL A 32 -9.82 10.95 12.22
C VAL A 32 -11.29 11.21 12.59
N LYS A 33 -12.24 10.79 11.75
CA LYS A 33 -13.69 11.09 11.91
C LYS A 33 -14.57 9.86 12.13
N SER A 34 -14.10 8.68 11.74
CA SER A 34 -14.87 7.43 11.79
C SER A 34 -14.03 6.32 12.37
N ALA A 35 -14.54 5.69 13.44
CA ALA A 35 -13.89 4.54 14.07
C ALA A 35 -13.73 3.37 13.08
N SER A 36 -14.72 3.13 12.21
CA SER A 36 -14.65 2.07 11.20
C SER A 36 -13.52 2.30 10.20
N ILE A 37 -13.34 3.55 9.75
CA ILE A 37 -12.24 3.92 8.84
C ILE A 37 -10.90 3.81 9.60
N ALA A 38 -10.81 4.33 10.82
CA ALA A 38 -9.60 4.24 11.64
C ALA A 38 -9.15 2.79 11.86
N CYS A 39 -10.07 1.90 12.23
CA CYS A 39 -9.79 0.48 12.40
C CYS A 39 -9.32 -0.18 11.10
N ALA A 40 -9.97 0.12 9.97
CA ALA A 40 -9.54 -0.37 8.67
C ALA A 40 -8.11 0.08 8.32
N SER A 41 -7.77 1.34 8.59
CA SER A 41 -6.43 1.89 8.36
C SER A 41 -5.35 1.20 9.22
N ILE A 42 -5.65 0.91 10.49
CA ILE A 42 -4.74 0.16 11.38
C ILE A 42 -4.49 -1.25 10.84
N ILE A 43 -5.56 -1.98 10.52
CA ILE A 43 -5.47 -3.36 9.99
C ILE A 43 -4.65 -3.37 8.69
N ALA A 44 -4.96 -2.46 7.77
CA ALA A 44 -4.26 -2.35 6.49
C ALA A 44 -2.76 -2.06 6.67
N LYS A 45 -2.42 -1.13 7.58
CA LYS A 45 -1.03 -0.76 7.85
C LYS A 45 -0.24 -1.89 8.49
N VAL A 46 -0.78 -2.52 9.55
CA VAL A 46 -0.12 -3.63 10.24
C VAL A 46 0.11 -4.80 9.29
N TYR A 47 -0.91 -5.17 8.52
CA TYR A 47 -0.79 -6.23 7.51
C TYR A 47 0.30 -5.90 6.49
N ARG A 48 0.28 -4.67 5.94
CA ARG A 48 1.26 -4.26 4.94
C ARG A 48 2.68 -4.27 5.49
N ASP A 49 2.90 -3.79 6.70
CA ASP A 49 4.24 -3.74 7.29
C ASP A 49 4.80 -5.13 7.55
N ASN A 50 3.97 -6.07 8.01
CA ASN A 50 4.38 -7.46 8.18
C ASN A 50 4.73 -8.12 6.85
N LEU A 51 3.92 -7.89 5.80
CA LEU A 51 4.21 -8.38 4.46
C LEU A 51 5.54 -7.84 3.92
N MET A 52 5.87 -6.56 4.19
CA MET A 52 7.13 -5.97 3.75
C MET A 52 8.33 -6.54 4.51
N LYS A 53 8.18 -6.90 5.79
CA LYS A 53 9.22 -7.64 6.53
C LYS A 53 9.48 -9.01 5.91
N GLU A 54 8.42 -9.75 5.55
CA GLU A 54 8.56 -11.03 4.86
C GLU A 54 9.29 -10.89 3.52
N TYR A 55 8.93 -9.89 2.73
CA TYR A 55 9.63 -9.61 1.47
C TYR A 55 11.06 -9.15 1.67
N SER A 56 11.39 -8.53 2.80
CA SER A 56 12.77 -8.20 3.14
C SER A 56 13.64 -9.44 3.35
N ASN A 57 13.06 -10.58 3.77
CA ASN A 57 13.79 -11.84 3.85
C ASN A 57 14.06 -12.44 2.46
N ILE A 58 13.12 -12.24 1.52
CA ILE A 58 13.24 -12.75 0.14
C ILE A 58 14.16 -11.87 -0.71
N TYR A 59 14.11 -10.55 -0.49
CA TYR A 59 14.89 -9.56 -1.23
C TYR A 59 15.63 -8.62 -0.26
N PRO A 60 16.67 -9.13 0.44
CA PRO A 60 17.34 -8.42 1.52
C PRO A 60 18.00 -7.10 1.10
N GLN A 61 18.38 -6.96 -0.17
CA GLN A 61 19.06 -5.79 -0.69
C GLN A 61 18.20 -4.52 -0.71
N TYR A 62 16.86 -4.62 -0.69
CA TYR A 62 15.96 -3.46 -0.82
C TYR A 62 15.51 -2.87 0.51
N GLY A 63 15.76 -3.54 1.64
CA GLY A 63 15.41 -3.05 2.98
C GLY A 63 13.90 -2.79 3.18
N PHE A 64 13.05 -3.67 2.65
CA PHE A 64 11.59 -3.51 2.69
C PHE A 64 11.03 -3.44 4.11
N ASP A 65 11.69 -4.06 5.08
CA ASP A 65 11.36 -3.96 6.51
C ASP A 65 11.42 -2.52 7.05
N LYS A 66 12.32 -1.69 6.51
CA LYS A 66 12.54 -0.31 6.95
C LYS A 66 11.75 0.72 6.15
N ASN A 67 11.65 0.50 4.83
CA ASN A 67 11.03 1.48 3.93
C ASN A 67 9.64 1.07 3.44
N SER A 68 9.16 -0.13 3.72
CA SER A 68 7.85 -0.63 3.28
C SER A 68 7.56 -0.51 1.77
N GLY A 69 8.61 -0.43 0.94
CA GLY A 69 8.54 -0.20 -0.50
C GLY A 69 8.47 1.28 -0.93
N TYR A 70 8.52 2.23 0.00
CA TYR A 70 8.63 3.66 -0.34
C TYR A 70 9.97 3.96 -1.00
N GLY A 71 9.98 4.94 -1.93
CA GLY A 71 11.16 5.39 -2.68
C GLY A 71 12.16 6.20 -1.85
N THR A 72 12.61 5.64 -0.72
CA THR A 72 13.69 6.22 0.07
C THR A 72 15.00 6.16 -0.72
N LYS A 73 15.97 7.01 -0.36
CA LYS A 73 17.29 7.01 -1.00
C LYS A 73 17.91 5.60 -1.03
N ALA A 74 17.93 4.92 0.12
CA ALA A 74 18.46 3.56 0.21
C ALA A 74 17.74 2.55 -0.71
N HIS A 75 16.42 2.66 -0.85
CA HIS A 75 15.64 1.79 -1.72
C HIS A 75 15.93 2.07 -3.20
N ILE A 76 16.00 3.35 -3.58
CA ILE A 76 16.35 3.78 -4.93
C ILE A 76 17.77 3.31 -5.30
N ASP A 77 18.72 3.47 -4.40
CA ASP A 77 20.10 3.03 -4.60
C ASP A 77 20.16 1.50 -4.79
N ALA A 78 19.41 0.73 -4.00
CA ALA A 78 19.28 -0.71 -4.17
C ALA A 78 18.67 -1.09 -5.54
N ILE A 79 17.64 -0.39 -5.99
CA ILE A 79 17.04 -0.60 -7.31
C ILE A 79 18.06 -0.34 -8.43
N LYS A 80 18.89 0.70 -8.30
CA LYS A 80 19.95 1.00 -9.27
C LYS A 80 21.07 -0.04 -9.27
N SER A 81 21.44 -0.56 -8.10
CA SER A 81 22.53 -1.54 -7.97
C SER A 81 22.12 -2.96 -8.32
N TYR A 82 20.90 -3.37 -7.98
CA TYR A 82 20.45 -4.76 -8.08
C TYR A 82 19.32 -4.99 -9.09
N GLY A 83 18.85 -3.93 -9.76
CA GLY A 83 17.67 -3.96 -10.62
C GLY A 83 16.36 -3.98 -9.84
N TYR A 84 15.23 -3.95 -10.54
CA TYR A 84 13.90 -4.05 -9.93
C TYR A 84 13.42 -5.51 -9.83
N THR A 85 12.53 -5.76 -8.88
CA THR A 85 11.87 -7.07 -8.67
C THR A 85 10.43 -7.08 -9.16
N LYS A 86 9.78 -8.25 -9.15
CA LYS A 86 8.35 -8.39 -9.44
C LYS A 86 7.43 -7.60 -8.50
N LEU A 87 7.92 -7.21 -7.32
CA LEU A 87 7.16 -6.40 -6.36
C LEU A 87 7.12 -4.92 -6.74
N HIS A 88 8.05 -4.47 -7.56
CA HIS A 88 8.17 -3.07 -7.94
C HIS A 88 7.11 -2.68 -8.96
N ARG A 89 6.56 -1.48 -8.78
CA ARG A 89 5.65 -0.87 -9.74
C ARG A 89 6.47 -0.22 -10.84
N ILE A 90 6.64 -0.91 -11.97
CA ILE A 90 7.49 -0.48 -13.09
C ILE A 90 7.12 0.93 -13.58
N SER A 91 5.82 1.26 -13.63
CA SER A 91 5.35 2.58 -14.04
C SER A 91 5.89 3.73 -13.17
N PHE A 92 6.30 3.46 -11.93
CA PHE A 92 6.85 4.44 -10.99
C PHE A 92 8.38 4.55 -11.09
N LEU A 93 9.04 3.63 -11.81
CA LEU A 93 10.50 3.58 -11.92
C LEU A 93 11.07 4.38 -13.10
N LYS A 94 10.21 4.93 -13.97
CA LYS A 94 10.64 5.65 -15.18
C LYS A 94 11.67 6.74 -14.88
N ASN A 95 11.43 7.54 -13.84
CA ASN A 95 12.31 8.63 -13.41
C ASN A 95 13.48 8.18 -12.52
N ILE A 96 13.57 6.88 -12.19
CA ILE A 96 14.59 6.32 -11.29
C ILE A 96 15.68 5.61 -12.09
N LEU A 97 15.31 4.93 -13.17
CA LEU A 97 16.19 4.03 -13.92
C LEU A 97 16.59 4.55 -15.30
N ASP A 98 16.20 5.78 -15.68
CA ASP A 98 16.44 6.35 -17.02
C ASP A 98 16.07 5.35 -18.15
N ILE A 99 14.96 4.62 -17.96
CA ILE A 99 14.46 3.68 -18.96
C ILE A 99 13.52 4.46 -19.89
N PHE A 100 14.14 5.08 -20.90
CA PHE A 100 13.62 5.91 -22.00
C PHE A 100 12.88 7.21 -21.62
#